data_AF-D5MMS2-F1
#
_entry.id   AF-D5MMS2-F1
#
_cell.length_a   1.000
_cell.length_b   1.000
_cell.length_c   1.000
_cell.angle_alpha   90.00
_cell.angle_beta   90.00
_cell.angle_gamma   90.00
#
_symmetry.space_group_name_H-M   'P 1'
#
loop_
_entity.id
_entity.type
_entity.pdbx_description
1 polymer ?
#
loop_
_entity_poly.entity_id
_entity_poly.type
_entity_poly.pdbx_seq_one_letter_code
_entity_poly.pdbx_strand_id
1 'polypeptide(L)' 'MAKTVDKLAAEIHGLPDVEKLRLVDAILADLDKPDPQIDRVWADEARKRWAAYKAGRAATVSYETVMAKHRRS' A
#
# COMPACT_ATOMS: atom_id res chain seq x y z
N MET A 1 -1.72 7.96 -27.31
CA MET A 1 -1.60 7.68 -25.87
C MET A 1 -2.03 8.89 -25.04
N ALA A 2 -1.29 10.00 -24.98
CA ALA A 2 -1.70 11.20 -24.21
C ALA A 2 -3.10 11.73 -24.59
N LYS A 3 -3.36 11.92 -25.89
CA LYS A 3 -4.68 12.32 -26.42
C LYS A 3 -5.84 11.38 -26.05
N THR A 4 -5.57 10.13 -25.66
CA THR A 4 -6.59 9.16 -25.26
C THR A 4 -6.92 9.29 -23.77
N VAL A 5 -5.90 9.51 -22.94
CA VAL A 5 -6.06 9.72 -21.49
C VAL A 5 -6.77 11.04 -21.21
N ASP A 6 -6.42 12.10 -21.93
CA ASP A 6 -7.05 13.43 -21.77
C ASP A 6 -8.55 13.40 -22.10
N LYS A 7 -8.96 12.60 -23.11
CA LYS A 7 -10.37 12.39 -23.46
C LYS A 7 -11.12 11.63 -22.36
N LEU A 8 -10.55 10.54 -21.87
CA LEU A 8 -11.12 9.75 -20.76
C LEU A 8 -11.26 10.60 -19.49
N ALA A 9 -10.27 11.42 -19.17
CA ALA A 9 -10.34 12.33 -18.03
C ALA A 9 -11.49 13.34 -18.17
N ALA A 10 -11.68 13.93 -19.36
CA ALA A 10 -12.79 14.83 -19.62
C ALA A 10 -14.17 14.16 -19.45
N GLU A 11 -14.32 12.91 -19.91
CA GLU A 11 -15.55 12.12 -19.73
C GLU A 11 -15.79 11.82 -18.24
N ILE A 12 -14.75 11.41 -17.50
CA ILE A 12 -14.84 11.12 -16.06
C ILE A 12 -15.18 12.38 -15.26
N HIS A 13 -14.65 13.55 -15.65
CA HIS A 13 -14.99 14.82 -15.00
C HIS A 13 -16.47 15.18 -15.10
N GLY A 14 -17.14 14.77 -16.18
CA GLY A 14 -18.58 14.94 -16.40
C GLY A 14 -19.48 14.05 -15.55
N LEU A 15 -18.93 13.03 -14.88
CA LEU A 15 -19.71 12.13 -14.04
C LEU A 15 -20.12 12.78 -12.69
N PRO A 16 -21.25 12.37 -12.09
CA PRO A 16 -21.57 12.67 -10.70
C PRO A 16 -20.47 12.16 -9.75
N ASP A 17 -20.28 12.82 -8.61
CA ASP A 17 -19.20 12.47 -7.67
C ASP A 17 -19.29 11.03 -7.15
N VAL A 18 -20.52 10.52 -6.96
CA VAL A 18 -20.76 9.12 -6.57
C VAL A 18 -20.27 8.14 -7.64
N GLU A 19 -20.45 8.46 -8.93
CA GLU A 19 -19.99 7.60 -10.02
C GLU A 19 -18.47 7.67 -10.20
N LYS A 20 -17.87 8.85 -9.99
CA LYS A 20 -16.41 9.00 -9.93
C LYS A 20 -15.80 8.11 -8.86
N LEU A 21 -16.37 8.13 -7.65
CA LEU A 21 -15.91 7.27 -6.54
C LEU A 21 -16.03 5.79 -6.90
N ARG A 22 -17.16 5.35 -7.45
CA ARG A 22 -17.34 3.96 -7.90
C ARG A 22 -16.33 3.54 -8.96
N LEU A 23 -15.98 4.44 -9.87
CA LEU A 23 -14.97 4.18 -10.90
C LEU A 23 -13.56 4.09 -10.30
N VAL A 24 -13.23 4.96 -9.35
CA VAL A 24 -11.96 4.89 -8.61
C VAL A 24 -11.83 3.55 -7.90
N ASP A 25 -12.87 3.12 -7.17
CA ASP A 25 -12.86 1.84 -6.48
C ASP A 25 -12.67 0.66 -7.45
N ALA A 26 -13.36 0.68 -8.59
CA ALA A 26 -13.23 -0.36 -9.61
C ALA A 26 -11.81 -0.42 -10.21
N ILE A 27 -11.20 0.74 -10.51
CA ILE A 27 -9.83 0.82 -11.02
C ILE A 27 -8.84 0.34 -9.95
N LEU A 28 -9.00 0.77 -8.70
CA LEU A 28 -8.14 0.33 -7.61
C LEU A 28 -8.24 -1.18 -7.39
N ALA A 29 -9.44 -1.76 -7.41
CA ALA A 29 -9.62 -3.20 -7.30
C ALA A 29 -8.96 -3.98 -8.46
N ASP A 30 -8.89 -3.39 -9.66
CA ASP A 30 -8.24 -4.01 -10.80
C ASP A 30 -6.70 -3.90 -10.76
N LEU A 31 -6.18 -2.80 -10.25
CA LEU A 31 -4.75 -2.51 -10.13
C LEU A 31 -4.12 -3.15 -8.89
N ASP A 32 -4.85 -3.21 -7.78
CA ASP A 32 -4.41 -3.78 -6.50
C ASP A 32 -4.70 -5.29 -6.44
N LYS A 33 -4.27 -6.00 -7.50
CA LYS A 33 -4.38 -7.46 -7.55
C LYS A 33 -3.22 -8.07 -6.76
N PRO A 34 -3.49 -8.93 -5.77
CA PRO A 34 -2.43 -9.61 -5.05
C PRO A 34 -1.64 -10.49 -6.02
N ASP A 35 -0.32 -10.36 -5.97
CA ASP A 35 0.59 -11.22 -6.70
C ASP A 35 1.07 -12.34 -5.75
N PRO A 36 0.65 -13.61 -5.97
CA PRO A 36 1.01 -14.72 -5.10
C PRO A 36 2.52 -14.94 -4.99
N GLN A 37 3.30 -14.54 -5.99
CA GLN A 37 4.76 -14.61 -5.94
C GLN A 37 5.32 -13.57 -4.96
N ILE A 38 4.80 -12.35 -4.99
CA ILE A 38 5.19 -11.28 -4.07
C ILE A 38 4.81 -11.67 -2.64
N ASP A 39 3.59 -12.20 -2.44
CA ASP A 39 3.15 -12.70 -1.13
C ASP A 39 4.07 -13.80 -0.58
N ARG A 40 4.48 -14.74 -1.45
CA ARG A 40 5.42 -15.81 -1.07
C ARG A 40 6.78 -15.24 -0.65
N VAL A 41 7.33 -14.31 -1.41
CA VAL A 41 8.61 -13.66 -1.09
C VAL A 41 8.52 -12.89 0.23
N TRP A 42 7.43 -12.15 0.46
CA TRP A 42 7.18 -11.46 1.73
C TRP A 42 7.05 -12.42 2.90
N ALA A 43 6.35 -13.54 2.73
CA ALA A 43 6.20 -14.55 3.78
C ALA A 43 7.56 -15.17 4.17
N ASP A 44 8.43 -15.44 3.20
CA ASP A 44 9.79 -15.92 3.45
C ASP A 44 10.65 -14.87 4.18
N GLU A 45 10.58 -13.61 3.76
CA GLU A 45 11.32 -12.53 4.40
C GLU A 45 10.83 -12.27 5.84
N ALA A 46 9.52 -12.28 6.06
CA ALA A 46 8.93 -12.12 7.39
C ALA A 46 9.42 -13.22 8.34
N ARG A 47 9.44 -14.49 7.89
CA ARG A 47 9.99 -15.62 8.66
C ARG A 47 11.47 -15.43 8.99
N LYS A 48 12.28 -15.00 8.02
CA LYS A 48 13.71 -14.73 8.22
C LYS A 48 13.94 -13.62 9.25
N ARG A 49 13.21 -12.50 9.14
CA ARG A 49 13.29 -11.38 10.08
C ARG A 49 12.87 -11.78 11.48
N TRP A 50 11.79 -12.55 11.60
CA TRP A 50 11.34 -13.07 12.89
C TRP A 50 12.40 -13.95 13.56
N ALA A 51 13.00 -14.88 12.82
CA ALA A 51 14.05 -15.74 13.33
C ALA A 51 15.31 -14.94 13.74
N ALA A 52 15.69 -13.91 12.96
CA ALA A 52 16.80 -13.03 13.30
C ALA A 52 16.52 -12.21 14.57
N TYR A 53 15.30 -11.68 14.72
CA TYR A 53 14.86 -10.98 15.93
C TYR A 53 14.92 -11.89 17.15
N LYS A 54 14.35 -13.10 17.07
CA LYS A 54 14.38 -14.09 18.16
C LYS A 54 15.80 -14.51 18.56
N ALA A 55 16.73 -14.51 17.61
CA ALA A 55 18.13 -14.80 17.84
C ALA A 55 18.97 -13.58 18.28
N GLY A 56 18.38 -12.40 18.47
CA GLY A 56 19.10 -11.17 18.81
C GLY A 56 20.00 -10.63 17.69
N ARG A 57 19.83 -11.10 16.45
CA ARG A 57 20.62 -10.71 15.28
C ARG A 57 19.97 -9.58 14.46
N ALA A 58 18.76 -9.17 14.81
CA ALA A 58 18.09 -8.02 14.20
C ALA A 58 18.17 -6.80 15.12
N ALA A 59 18.51 -5.64 14.55
CA ALA A 59 18.44 -4.38 15.27
C ALA A 59 16.99 -4.02 15.58
N THR A 60 16.75 -3.52 16.79
CA THR A 60 15.40 -3.15 17.27
C THR A 60 15.44 -1.79 17.92
N VAL A 61 14.34 -1.06 17.83
CA VAL A 61 14.14 0.19 18.58
C VAL A 61 13.16 -0.10 19.72
N SER A 62 13.39 0.47 20.89
CA SER A 62 12.48 0.29 22.02
C SER A 62 11.15 0.99 21.75
N TYR A 63 10.08 0.44 22.34
CA TYR A 63 8.76 1.03 22.27
C TYR A 63 8.74 2.48 22.78
N GLU A 64 9.46 2.75 23.87
CA GLU A 64 9.56 4.07 24.48
C GLU A 64 10.16 5.10 23.52
N THR A 65 11.24 4.73 22.81
CA THR A 65 11.84 5.60 21.78
C THR A 65 10.87 5.89 20.65
N VAL A 66 10.09 4.88 20.21
CA VAL A 66 9.08 5.07 19.16
C VAL A 66 7.97 6.02 19.63
N MET A 67 7.49 5.88 20.86
CA MET A 67 6.37 6.67 21.38
C MET A 67 6.75 8.09 21.79
N ALA A 68 8.02 8.34 22.12
CA ALA A 68 8.50 9.67 22.45
C ALA A 68 8.21 10.69 21.33
N LYS A 69 8.26 10.28 20.05
CA LYS A 69 8.02 11.16 18.88
C LYS A 69 6.57 11.64 18.75
N HIS A 70 5.63 10.95 19.39
CA HIS A 70 4.19 11.25 19.32
C HIS A 70 3.65 11.93 20.58
N ARG A 71 4.47 12.13 21.61
CA ARG A 71 4.04 12.69 22.91
C ARG A 71 3.81 14.21 22.89
N ARG A 72 4.00 14.88 21.75
CA ARG A 72 3.86 16.34 21.58
C ARG A 72 2.86 16.73 20.47
N SER A 73 1.90 15.87 20.15
CA SER A 73 0.76 16.24 19.29
C SER A 73 -0.51 16.42 20.10
#